data_AF-A0A8K0I4N0-F1
#
_entry.id   AF-A0A8K0I4N0-F1
#
_cell.length_a   1.000
_cell.length_b   1.000
_cell.length_c   1.000
_cell.angle_alpha   90.00
_cell.angle_beta   90.00
_cell.angle_gamma   90.00
#
_symmetry.space_group_name_H-M   'P 1'
#
loop_
_entity.id
_entity.type
_entity.pdbx_description
1 polymer ?
#
loop_
_entity_poly.entity_id
_entity_poly.type
_entity_poly.pdbx_seq_one_letter_code
_entity_poly.pdbx_strand_id
1 'polypeptide(L)'
;MQRPVECGNREGIFDVRPVDGYGVHITQGDHVGKSVIVSWVTPVKPGSTLVRYGKVGDNLQSETRAMVTTYKFGNYASGYIHHRTLDDLEYNTVGTGNSSRQFSFTTPPEAGPDVPHTFGIIDVRFKSNPNARVLLFVGDPSYADHYPLHDNRSEAYQIYETVYHDMIYLERISNIAYNKTSKDRTPTLDSSAPVYITVADGGNIEGLANNCTQPQPNCSAYREASFGHAILEIKNRTHGYHTWHRNDDGDKAIGDSVRFYNRYWQILQYHLFQG
;
A
#
# COMPACT_ATOMS: atom_id res chain seq x y z
N MET A 1 -19.34 28.96 -19.17
CA MET A 1 -18.85 28.13 -18.06
C MET A 1 -19.45 26.74 -18.20
N GLN A 2 -18.67 25.74 -18.60
CA GLN A 2 -19.03 24.33 -18.38
C GLN A 2 -18.66 23.95 -16.95
N ARG A 3 -19.53 23.18 -16.28
CA ARG A 3 -19.19 22.58 -14.99
C ARG A 3 -18.22 21.41 -15.25
N PRO A 4 -17.32 21.06 -14.31
CA PRO A 4 -16.58 19.82 -14.40
C PRO A 4 -17.55 18.64 -14.57
N VAL A 5 -17.20 17.68 -15.44
CA VAL A 5 -17.90 16.40 -15.47
C VAL A 5 -17.42 15.62 -14.27
N GLU A 6 -18.30 15.43 -13.28
CA GLU A 6 -18.03 14.50 -12.19
C GLU A 6 -17.96 13.08 -12.77
N CYS A 7 -16.75 12.54 -12.88
CA CYS A 7 -16.54 11.12 -13.09
C CYS A 7 -16.97 10.36 -11.83
N GLY A 8 -18.29 10.22 -11.66
CA GLY A 8 -18.90 9.63 -10.48
C GLY A 8 -18.33 8.23 -10.22
N ASN A 9 -17.87 8.01 -8.99
CA ASN A 9 -17.33 6.72 -8.57
C ASN A 9 -18.33 5.60 -8.86
N ARG A 10 -17.82 4.52 -9.45
CA ARG A 10 -18.49 3.24 -9.59
C ARG A 10 -17.42 2.19 -9.23
N GLU A 11 -17.77 1.13 -8.53
CA GLU A 11 -16.78 0.40 -7.73
C GLU A 11 -16.11 -0.81 -8.39
N GLY A 12 -16.74 -1.99 -8.39
CA GLY A 12 -16.01 -3.26 -8.44
C GLY A 12 -16.78 -4.34 -7.72
N ILE A 13 -16.74 -5.63 -8.08
CA ILE A 13 -17.20 -6.71 -7.19
C ILE A 13 -16.71 -8.12 -7.56
N PHE A 14 -16.55 -8.96 -6.54
CA PHE A 14 -16.56 -10.43 -6.65
C PHE A 14 -17.38 -11.07 -5.50
N ASP A 15 -18.04 -12.19 -5.79
CA ASP A 15 -18.81 -13.03 -4.86
C ASP A 15 -17.97 -14.27 -4.53
N VAL A 16 -17.27 -14.23 -3.40
CA VAL A 16 -16.71 -15.42 -2.76
C VAL A 16 -17.83 -16.03 -1.91
N ARG A 17 -18.11 -17.32 -2.04
CA ARG A 17 -19.13 -18.01 -1.21
C ARG A 17 -18.59 -18.91 -0.09
N PRO A 18 -17.79 -18.42 0.87
CA PRO A 18 -17.58 -19.10 2.14
C PRO A 18 -18.50 -18.45 3.20
N VAL A 19 -19.60 -19.13 3.55
CA VAL A 19 -20.47 -18.71 4.67
C VAL A 19 -19.65 -18.53 5.96
N ASP A 20 -18.58 -19.31 6.10
CA ASP A 20 -17.69 -19.40 7.26
C ASP A 20 -16.32 -18.70 7.04
N GLY A 21 -16.13 -17.93 5.96
CA GLY A 21 -14.79 -17.45 5.53
C GLY A 21 -14.41 -16.04 6.00
N TYR A 22 -13.12 -15.82 6.25
CA TYR A 22 -12.53 -14.58 6.77
C TYR A 22 -11.19 -14.26 6.11
N GLY A 23 -10.60 -13.11 6.47
CA GLY A 23 -9.28 -12.70 5.95
C GLY A 23 -9.26 -12.45 4.45
N VAL A 24 -10.38 -11.98 3.88
CA VAL A 24 -10.50 -11.69 2.45
C VAL A 24 -9.62 -10.49 2.10
N HIS A 25 -8.68 -10.69 1.19
CA HIS A 25 -7.77 -9.64 0.70
C HIS A 25 -7.52 -9.80 -0.80
N ILE A 26 -7.09 -8.71 -1.43
CA ILE A 26 -6.81 -8.64 -2.87
C ILE A 26 -5.48 -7.94 -3.13
N THR A 27 -4.83 -8.29 -4.24
CA THR A 27 -3.65 -7.59 -4.75
C THR A 27 -3.59 -7.68 -6.28
N GLN A 28 -2.78 -6.84 -6.93
CA GLN A 28 -2.59 -6.89 -8.38
C GLN A 28 -1.92 -8.22 -8.78
N GLY A 29 -2.46 -8.88 -9.82
CA GLY A 29 -2.03 -10.21 -10.28
C GLY A 29 -1.05 -10.20 -11.45
N ASP A 30 -0.88 -9.06 -12.12
CA ASP A 30 -0.05 -8.90 -13.32
C ASP A 30 0.82 -7.63 -13.26
N HIS A 31 1.62 -7.41 -14.30
CA HIS A 31 2.46 -6.21 -14.41
C HIS A 31 1.75 -4.98 -15.01
N VAL A 32 0.54 -5.13 -15.57
CA VAL A 32 -0.14 -4.05 -16.31
C VAL A 32 -1.51 -3.65 -15.75
N GLY A 33 -1.96 -4.22 -14.64
CA GLY A 33 -3.19 -3.82 -13.94
C GLY A 33 -4.48 -4.47 -14.48
N LYS A 34 -4.38 -5.53 -15.29
CA LYS A 34 -5.50 -6.28 -15.86
C LYS A 34 -5.81 -7.59 -15.12
N SER A 35 -5.10 -7.87 -14.02
CA SER A 35 -5.31 -9.06 -13.20
C SER A 35 -5.35 -8.72 -11.72
N VAL A 36 -6.15 -9.46 -10.95
CA VAL A 36 -6.23 -9.35 -9.48
C VAL A 36 -6.22 -10.73 -8.85
N ILE A 37 -5.33 -10.94 -7.88
CA ILE A 37 -5.33 -12.12 -7.02
C ILE A 37 -6.29 -11.87 -5.87
N VAL A 38 -7.32 -12.72 -5.75
CA VAL A 38 -8.24 -12.78 -4.62
C VAL A 38 -7.83 -13.91 -3.68
N SER A 39 -7.76 -13.61 -2.38
CA SER A 39 -7.33 -14.54 -1.35
C SER A 39 -8.28 -14.53 -0.14
N TRP A 40 -8.51 -15.68 0.50
CA TRP A 40 -9.31 -15.79 1.74
C TRP A 40 -8.99 -17.07 2.52
N VAL A 41 -9.49 -17.19 3.75
CA VAL A 41 -9.32 -18.38 4.60
C VAL A 41 -10.68 -18.97 5.03
N THR A 42 -10.80 -20.30 5.00
CA THR A 42 -11.90 -21.04 5.66
C THR A 42 -11.36 -21.89 6.82
N PRO A 43 -11.84 -21.72 8.07
CA PRO A 43 -11.12 -22.20 9.26
C PRO A 43 -11.13 -23.72 9.45
N VAL A 44 -12.30 -24.37 9.28
CA VAL A 44 -12.53 -25.75 9.75
C VAL A 44 -12.48 -26.80 8.63
N LYS A 45 -12.83 -26.42 7.40
CA LYS A 45 -12.97 -27.30 6.23
C LYS A 45 -12.61 -26.52 4.94
N PRO A 46 -12.30 -27.20 3.82
CA PRO A 46 -11.96 -26.54 2.56
C PRO A 46 -13.04 -25.56 2.06
N GLY A 47 -14.32 -25.84 2.32
CA GLY A 47 -15.41 -24.95 1.91
C GLY A 47 -15.58 -24.90 0.38
N SER A 48 -16.07 -23.76 -0.13
CA SER A 48 -16.21 -23.51 -1.57
C SER A 48 -14.94 -22.87 -2.13
N THR A 49 -14.41 -23.41 -3.22
CA THR A 49 -13.35 -22.78 -4.03
C THR A 49 -13.90 -21.89 -5.14
N LEU A 50 -15.22 -21.80 -5.29
CA LEU A 50 -15.88 -21.10 -6.40
C LEU A 50 -15.93 -19.58 -6.13
N VAL A 51 -15.34 -18.81 -7.05
CA VAL A 51 -15.42 -17.35 -7.13
C VAL A 51 -16.30 -16.98 -8.32
N ARG A 52 -17.20 -16.01 -8.14
CA ARG A 52 -17.93 -15.37 -9.25
C ARG A 52 -17.56 -13.90 -9.37
N TYR A 53 -17.47 -13.40 -10.59
CA TYR A 53 -17.09 -12.01 -10.88
C TYR A 53 -17.79 -11.50 -12.16
N GLY A 54 -17.81 -10.18 -12.34
CA GLY A 54 -18.48 -9.50 -13.46
C GLY A 54 -18.70 -8.01 -13.17
N LYS A 55 -19.20 -7.27 -14.16
CA LYS A 55 -19.43 -5.82 -14.06
C LYS A 55 -20.76 -5.46 -13.38
N VAL A 56 -20.98 -4.18 -13.08
CA VAL A 56 -22.21 -3.68 -12.46
C VAL A 56 -23.40 -3.98 -13.38
N GLY A 57 -24.30 -4.84 -12.90
CA GLY A 57 -25.48 -5.28 -13.64
C GLY A 57 -25.30 -6.60 -14.41
N ASP A 58 -24.08 -7.14 -14.53
CA ASP A 58 -23.83 -8.39 -15.26
C ASP A 58 -24.42 -9.62 -14.56
N ASN A 59 -24.72 -9.53 -13.26
CA ASN A 59 -25.10 -10.66 -12.40
C ASN A 59 -24.01 -11.75 -12.24
N LEU A 60 -22.73 -11.36 -12.33
CA LEU A 60 -21.56 -12.20 -12.00
C LEU A 60 -21.39 -13.44 -12.90
N GLN A 61 -21.50 -13.25 -14.22
CA GLN A 61 -21.53 -14.36 -15.20
C GLN A 61 -20.22 -15.17 -15.28
N SER A 62 -19.10 -14.59 -14.87
CA SER A 62 -17.80 -15.27 -14.91
C SER A 62 -17.59 -16.10 -13.64
N GLU A 63 -17.44 -17.42 -13.79
CA GLU A 63 -17.14 -18.34 -12.69
C GLU A 63 -15.72 -18.91 -12.82
N THR A 64 -15.01 -19.03 -11.70
CA THR A 64 -13.68 -19.68 -11.66
C THR A 64 -13.38 -20.31 -10.30
N ARG A 65 -12.34 -21.16 -10.24
CA ARG A 65 -11.98 -21.94 -9.03
C ARG A 65 -10.61 -21.57 -8.49
N ALA A 66 -10.57 -21.30 -7.18
CA ALA A 66 -9.35 -21.10 -6.42
C ALA A 66 -8.53 -22.39 -6.26
N MET A 67 -7.22 -22.21 -6.13
CA MET A 67 -6.33 -23.21 -5.54
C MET A 67 -6.42 -23.13 -4.02
N VAL A 68 -6.27 -24.27 -3.34
CA VAL A 68 -6.33 -24.35 -1.87
C VAL A 68 -4.99 -24.84 -1.34
N THR A 69 -4.46 -24.14 -0.34
CA THR A 69 -3.21 -24.48 0.37
C THR A 69 -3.44 -24.51 1.88
N THR A 70 -2.54 -25.16 2.60
CA THR A 70 -2.48 -25.18 4.07
C THR A 70 -1.02 -25.24 4.49
N TYR A 71 -0.65 -24.59 5.59
CA TYR A 71 0.67 -24.72 6.20
C TYR A 71 0.57 -25.17 7.66
N LYS A 72 1.72 -25.57 8.21
CA LYS A 72 1.91 -25.80 9.64
C LYS A 72 3.13 -25.04 10.12
N PHE A 73 3.09 -24.56 11.36
CA PHE A 73 4.22 -23.91 12.02
C PHE A 73 4.30 -24.39 13.46
N GLY A 74 5.31 -25.21 13.79
CA GLY A 74 5.32 -25.94 15.05
C GLY A 74 4.02 -26.74 15.25
N ASN A 75 3.27 -26.43 16.31
CA ASN A 75 1.97 -27.05 16.62
C ASN A 75 0.78 -26.33 15.95
N TYR A 76 0.97 -25.13 15.38
CA TYR A 76 -0.07 -24.44 14.64
C TYR A 76 -0.34 -25.12 13.29
N ALA A 77 -1.61 -25.24 12.92
CA ALA A 77 -2.06 -25.58 11.57
C ALA A 77 -2.97 -24.46 11.06
N SER A 78 -2.77 -24.05 9.81
CA SER A 78 -3.60 -23.02 9.20
C SER A 78 -5.02 -23.52 8.95
N GLY A 79 -5.96 -22.58 8.79
CA GLY A 79 -7.17 -22.86 8.01
C GLY A 79 -6.82 -23.16 6.55
N TYR A 80 -7.83 -23.47 5.75
CA TYR A 80 -7.67 -23.68 4.31
C TYR A 80 -7.58 -22.31 3.65
N ILE A 81 -6.41 -22.02 3.07
CA ILE A 81 -6.11 -20.75 2.41
C ILE A 81 -6.44 -20.92 0.93
N HIS A 82 -7.20 -19.98 0.38
CA HIS A 82 -7.63 -19.98 -1.01
C HIS A 82 -6.96 -18.85 -1.75
N HIS A 83 -6.52 -19.12 -2.98
CA HIS A 83 -5.98 -18.11 -3.90
C HIS A 83 -6.56 -18.28 -5.31
N ARG A 84 -6.98 -17.18 -5.92
CA ARG A 84 -7.53 -17.15 -7.28
C ARG A 84 -7.12 -15.89 -8.02
N THR A 85 -6.36 -16.06 -9.11
CA THR A 85 -6.10 -14.98 -10.07
C THR A 85 -7.33 -14.75 -10.96
N LEU A 86 -7.81 -13.52 -11.03
CA LEU A 86 -8.88 -13.07 -11.91
C LEU A 86 -8.25 -12.24 -13.04
N ASP A 87 -8.15 -12.84 -14.22
CA ASP A 87 -7.43 -12.30 -15.37
C ASP A 87 -8.38 -11.68 -16.41
N ASP A 88 -7.79 -11.06 -17.44
CA ASP A 88 -8.48 -10.38 -18.55
C ASP A 88 -9.49 -9.29 -18.14
N LEU A 89 -9.24 -8.65 -17.00
CA LEU A 89 -10.06 -7.53 -16.51
C LEU A 89 -9.86 -6.29 -17.38
N GLU A 90 -10.94 -5.54 -17.62
CA GLU A 90 -10.85 -4.20 -18.22
C GLU A 90 -10.34 -3.16 -17.20
N TYR A 91 -9.79 -2.05 -17.68
CA TYR A 91 -9.32 -0.94 -16.85
C TYR A 91 -10.48 -0.09 -16.32
N ASN A 92 -10.27 0.60 -15.19
CA ASN A 92 -11.29 1.44 -14.52
C ASN A 92 -12.67 0.73 -14.33
N THR A 93 -12.66 -0.59 -14.19
CA THR A 93 -13.84 -1.46 -14.32
C THR A 93 -14.33 -2.00 -12.98
N VAL A 94 -15.61 -2.33 -12.98
CA VAL A 94 -16.54 -2.05 -11.89
C VAL A 94 -17.66 -3.08 -11.88
N GLY A 95 -17.90 -3.73 -10.74
CA GLY A 95 -18.88 -4.79 -10.48
C GLY A 95 -19.92 -4.45 -9.41
N THR A 96 -21.04 -5.19 -9.36
CA THR A 96 -21.91 -5.31 -8.16
C THR A 96 -22.79 -6.57 -8.23
N GLY A 97 -23.44 -6.93 -7.13
CA GLY A 97 -24.43 -8.02 -7.08
C GLY A 97 -25.26 -8.00 -5.79
N ASN A 98 -25.81 -9.16 -5.42
CA ASN A 98 -26.74 -9.26 -4.30
C ASN A 98 -26.55 -10.61 -3.58
N SER A 99 -25.68 -10.63 -2.56
CA SER A 99 -25.18 -11.83 -1.85
C SER A 99 -24.85 -11.49 -0.38
N SER A 100 -24.74 -12.49 0.49
CA SER A 100 -24.56 -12.29 1.94
C SER A 100 -23.13 -11.89 2.36
N ARG A 101 -22.13 -12.09 1.51
CA ARG A 101 -20.78 -11.51 1.63
C ARG A 101 -20.25 -11.20 0.23
N GLN A 102 -19.90 -9.94 -0.01
CA GLN A 102 -19.47 -9.45 -1.32
C GLN A 102 -18.49 -8.28 -1.13
N PHE A 103 -17.52 -8.16 -2.01
CA PHE A 103 -16.38 -7.23 -1.87
C PHE A 103 -16.13 -6.47 -3.15
N SER A 104 -15.88 -5.16 -3.08
CA SER A 104 -15.68 -4.28 -4.23
C SER A 104 -14.22 -3.84 -4.45
N PHE A 105 -13.80 -3.72 -5.71
CA PHE A 105 -12.49 -3.20 -6.12
C PHE A 105 -12.51 -2.61 -7.55
N THR A 106 -11.99 -1.40 -7.75
CA THR A 106 -11.83 -0.83 -9.09
C THR A 106 -10.47 -1.23 -9.65
N THR A 107 -10.41 -1.76 -10.87
CA THR A 107 -9.12 -1.94 -11.56
C THR A 107 -8.46 -0.58 -11.82
N PRO A 108 -7.11 -0.51 -11.83
CA PRO A 108 -6.42 0.74 -12.15
C PRO A 108 -6.77 1.25 -13.56
N PRO A 109 -6.47 2.53 -13.86
CA PRO A 109 -6.39 2.99 -15.24
C PRO A 109 -5.24 2.30 -15.99
N GLU A 110 -5.31 2.32 -17.32
CA GLU A 110 -4.21 1.90 -18.19
C GLU A 110 -2.93 2.71 -17.87
N ALA A 111 -1.78 2.06 -17.87
CA ALA A 111 -0.51 2.70 -17.51
C ALA A 111 -0.09 3.74 -18.56
N GLY A 112 0.09 5.00 -18.13
CA GLY A 112 0.51 6.08 -19.01
C GLY A 112 1.20 7.23 -18.26
N PRO A 113 2.00 8.07 -18.94
CA PRO A 113 2.89 9.02 -18.28
C PRO A 113 2.15 10.10 -17.47
N ASP A 114 1.00 10.57 -17.94
CA ASP A 114 0.19 11.60 -17.25
C ASP A 114 -1.00 11.02 -16.47
N VAL A 115 -1.06 9.71 -16.28
CA VAL A 115 -2.18 9.05 -15.60
C VAL A 115 -2.07 9.29 -14.08
N PRO A 116 -3.05 9.96 -13.45
CA PRO A 116 -2.99 10.24 -12.02
C PRO A 116 -3.32 8.98 -11.22
N HIS A 117 -2.68 8.83 -10.06
CA HIS A 117 -2.96 7.73 -9.13
C HIS A 117 -2.62 8.13 -7.70
N THR A 118 -3.41 7.66 -6.73
CA THR A 118 -3.20 7.97 -5.31
C THR A 118 -3.02 6.68 -4.51
N PHE A 119 -1.84 6.55 -3.93
CA PHE A 119 -1.46 5.44 -3.05
C PHE A 119 -1.56 5.89 -1.59
N GLY A 120 -2.12 5.04 -0.72
CA GLY A 120 -1.78 5.10 0.71
C GLY A 120 -0.48 4.34 0.95
N ILE A 121 0.37 4.79 1.86
CA ILE A 121 1.61 4.12 2.27
C ILE A 121 1.51 3.83 3.76
N ILE A 122 1.62 2.56 4.14
CA ILE A 122 1.32 2.06 5.48
C ILE A 122 2.20 0.88 5.89
N ASP A 123 2.29 0.70 7.20
CA ASP A 123 3.04 -0.34 7.89
C ASP A 123 2.13 -1.29 8.68
N VAL A 124 1.18 -0.77 9.48
CA VAL A 124 0.17 -1.61 10.16
C VAL A 124 -1.25 -1.05 10.01
N ARG A 125 -1.58 0.03 10.73
CA ARG A 125 -2.94 0.59 10.80
C ARG A 125 -3.10 1.76 9.82
N PHE A 126 -4.00 1.61 8.85
CA PHE A 126 -4.44 2.73 8.03
C PHE A 126 -5.67 3.40 8.62
N LYS A 127 -5.64 4.72 8.77
CA LYS A 127 -6.85 5.54 8.91
C LYS A 127 -7.37 5.80 7.49
N SER A 128 -8.56 5.30 7.16
CA SER A 128 -9.01 5.16 5.77
C SER A 128 -9.15 6.48 5.02
N ASN A 129 -8.21 6.80 4.12
CA ASN A 129 -8.35 7.94 3.21
C ASN A 129 -9.20 7.55 1.99
N PRO A 130 -10.37 8.18 1.74
CA PRO A 130 -11.28 7.80 0.65
C PRO A 130 -10.74 8.12 -0.76
N ASN A 131 -9.60 8.82 -0.87
CA ASN A 131 -8.95 9.09 -2.15
C ASN A 131 -7.87 8.05 -2.50
N ALA A 132 -7.42 7.23 -1.54
CA ALA A 132 -6.45 6.16 -1.80
C ALA A 132 -7.11 5.05 -2.64
N ARG A 133 -6.49 4.71 -3.77
CA ARG A 133 -6.96 3.66 -4.69
C ARG A 133 -6.25 2.33 -4.48
N VAL A 134 -5.00 2.38 -4.02
CA VAL A 134 -4.16 1.22 -3.68
C VAL A 134 -3.42 1.52 -2.37
N LEU A 135 -3.16 0.48 -1.58
CA LEU A 135 -2.30 0.55 -0.40
C LEU A 135 -0.94 -0.08 -0.71
N LEU A 136 0.13 0.69 -0.51
CA LEU A 136 1.51 0.21 -0.51
C LEU A 136 1.87 -0.15 0.93
N PHE A 137 2.10 -1.43 1.15
CA PHE A 137 2.35 -2.03 2.46
C PHE A 137 3.86 -2.28 2.61
N VAL A 138 4.50 -1.68 3.61
CA VAL A 138 5.98 -1.56 3.64
C VAL A 138 6.70 -2.44 4.68
N GLY A 139 6.01 -2.94 5.71
CA GLY A 139 6.63 -3.69 6.80
C GLY A 139 5.63 -4.58 7.58
N ASP A 140 6.18 -5.54 8.33
CA ASP A 140 5.65 -6.11 9.58
C ASP A 140 4.11 -6.28 9.73
N PRO A 141 3.47 -7.10 8.87
CA PRO A 141 2.01 -7.12 8.69
C PRO A 141 1.15 -7.58 9.88
N SER A 142 1.74 -8.13 10.94
CA SER A 142 0.97 -8.85 11.96
C SER A 142 1.70 -9.20 13.26
N TYR A 143 3.02 -8.92 13.36
CA TYR A 143 4.01 -9.39 14.36
C TYR A 143 3.60 -10.65 15.15
N ALA A 144 3.10 -11.67 14.43
CA ALA A 144 2.42 -12.80 15.06
C ALA A 144 3.36 -13.62 15.94
N ASP A 145 4.66 -13.56 15.66
CA ASP A 145 5.78 -14.11 16.43
C ASP A 145 5.86 -13.67 17.90
N HIS A 146 5.15 -12.62 18.28
CA HIS A 146 5.02 -12.23 19.69
C HIS A 146 3.86 -12.87 20.43
N TYR A 147 3.04 -13.66 19.72
CA TYR A 147 2.05 -14.54 20.32
C TYR A 147 2.52 -16.00 20.33
N PRO A 148 2.23 -16.77 21.40
CA PRO A 148 2.51 -18.20 21.43
C PRO A 148 1.96 -18.92 20.18
N LEU A 149 2.79 -19.79 19.59
CA LEU A 149 2.49 -20.54 18.36
C LEU A 149 2.25 -19.67 17.10
N HIS A 150 2.60 -18.39 17.13
CA HIS A 150 2.31 -17.42 16.07
C HIS A 150 0.80 -17.24 15.80
N ASP A 151 -0.04 -17.39 16.83
CA ASP A 151 -1.50 -17.31 16.71
C ASP A 151 -2.06 -16.07 17.45
N ASN A 152 -2.25 -14.97 16.70
CA ASN A 152 -2.80 -13.71 17.21
C ASN A 152 -4.35 -13.67 17.26
N ARG A 153 -5.05 -14.81 17.06
CA ARG A 153 -6.54 -14.88 17.03
C ARG A 153 -7.23 -14.39 18.30
N SER A 154 -6.56 -14.40 19.45
CA SER A 154 -7.10 -13.88 20.71
C SER A 154 -7.08 -12.36 20.81
N GLU A 155 -6.15 -11.68 20.14
CA GLU A 155 -5.89 -10.25 20.31
C GLU A 155 -5.42 -9.60 18.99
N ALA A 156 -6.35 -9.06 18.21
CA ALA A 156 -6.04 -8.20 17.06
C ALA A 156 -5.56 -6.78 17.47
N TYR A 157 -4.88 -6.66 18.62
CA TYR A 157 -4.70 -5.39 19.33
C TYR A 157 -3.31 -5.11 19.92
N GLN A 158 -2.48 -6.11 20.28
CA GLN A 158 -1.35 -5.88 21.21
C GLN A 158 -0.06 -6.65 20.89
N ILE A 159 0.54 -6.33 19.73
CA ILE A 159 1.34 -7.25 18.93
C ILE A 159 2.86 -6.89 18.88
N TYR A 160 3.64 -7.20 19.92
CA TYR A 160 5.10 -6.88 20.15
C TYR A 160 6.04 -7.35 19.00
N GLU A 161 7.35 -7.08 18.78
CA GLU A 161 8.51 -6.21 19.18
C GLU A 161 9.41 -6.10 17.90
N THR A 162 10.50 -5.31 17.73
CA THR A 162 11.02 -4.03 18.26
C THR A 162 12.13 -3.55 17.29
N VAL A 163 11.83 -2.64 16.35
CA VAL A 163 12.78 -2.00 15.40
C VAL A 163 12.47 -0.50 15.23
N TYR A 164 13.49 0.35 15.38
CA TYR A 164 13.36 1.81 15.43
C TYR A 164 12.75 2.45 14.17
N HIS A 165 11.46 2.80 14.25
CA HIS A 165 10.72 3.48 13.19
C HIS A 165 10.10 4.81 13.65
N ASP A 166 10.69 5.91 13.16
CA ASP A 166 10.08 7.24 13.08
C ASP A 166 9.64 7.48 11.62
N MET A 167 8.75 8.46 11.36
CA MET A 167 8.75 9.05 10.01
C MET A 167 10.07 9.81 9.85
N ILE A 168 10.84 9.48 8.81
CA ILE A 168 12.08 10.19 8.46
C ILE A 168 12.07 10.51 6.97
N TYR A 169 12.13 11.80 6.65
CA TYR A 169 12.43 12.27 5.30
C TYR A 169 13.93 12.56 5.21
N LEU A 170 14.61 11.87 4.30
CA LEU A 170 15.98 12.18 3.94
C LEU A 170 16.03 13.01 2.65
N GLU A 171 16.99 13.94 2.58
CA GLU A 171 17.27 14.68 1.35
C GLU A 171 17.75 13.73 0.22
N ARG A 172 17.92 14.28 -0.99
CA ARG A 172 18.45 13.48 -2.11
C ARG A 172 19.91 13.16 -1.87
N ILE A 173 20.19 11.89 -1.60
CA ILE A 173 21.46 11.44 -1.05
C ILE A 173 22.03 10.30 -1.87
N SER A 174 23.31 10.43 -2.18
CA SER A 174 24.08 9.44 -2.91
C SER A 174 25.12 8.78 -2.01
N ASN A 175 25.19 7.45 -2.10
CA ASN A 175 26.27 6.63 -1.56
C ASN A 175 27.39 6.39 -2.59
N ILE A 176 27.36 7.02 -3.77
CA ILE A 176 28.39 6.85 -4.82
C ILE A 176 29.77 7.34 -4.34
N ALA A 177 29.83 8.27 -3.37
CA ALA A 177 31.05 8.69 -2.70
C ALA A 177 31.69 7.60 -1.79
N TYR A 178 31.02 6.47 -1.56
CA TYR A 178 31.49 5.39 -0.67
C TYR A 178 32.79 4.75 -1.17
N ASN A 179 33.89 5.14 -0.54
CA ASN A 179 35.23 4.66 -0.85
C ASN A 179 35.81 3.85 0.32
N LYS A 180 35.75 2.52 0.19
CA LYS A 180 36.24 1.54 1.17
C LYS A 180 37.69 1.79 1.64
N THR A 181 38.52 2.40 0.79
CA THR A 181 39.94 2.67 1.04
C THR A 181 40.15 3.94 1.87
N SER A 182 39.36 4.99 1.62
CA SER A 182 39.41 6.25 2.39
C SER A 182 38.76 6.16 3.77
N LYS A 183 37.91 5.13 3.98
CA LYS A 183 36.94 5.02 5.09
C LYS A 183 35.88 6.13 5.13
N ASP A 184 35.75 6.95 4.08
CA ASP A 184 34.61 7.86 4.00
C ASP A 184 33.31 7.06 3.87
N ARG A 185 32.36 7.43 4.73
CA ARG A 185 31.04 6.83 4.91
C ARG A 185 29.96 7.90 4.95
N THR A 186 30.32 9.18 4.76
CA THR A 186 29.37 10.29 4.81
C THR A 186 28.50 10.26 3.54
N PRO A 187 27.16 10.14 3.66
CA PRO A 187 26.29 10.22 2.49
C PRO A 187 26.27 11.66 1.97
N THR A 188 26.43 11.83 0.66
CA THR A 188 26.56 13.16 0.04
C THR A 188 25.26 13.61 -0.62
N LEU A 189 24.94 14.91 -0.55
CA LEU A 189 23.78 15.48 -1.23
C LEU A 189 23.99 15.43 -2.75
N ASP A 190 23.00 14.90 -3.47
CA ASP A 190 23.07 14.64 -4.91
C ASP A 190 21.69 14.87 -5.53
N SER A 191 21.55 15.91 -6.37
CA SER A 191 20.25 16.23 -6.99
C SER A 191 19.72 15.16 -7.97
N SER A 192 20.55 14.19 -8.37
CA SER A 192 20.14 13.06 -9.21
C SER A 192 19.59 11.88 -8.40
N ALA A 193 20.01 11.75 -7.14
CA ALA A 193 19.60 10.67 -6.24
C ALA A 193 18.09 10.70 -5.91
N PRO A 194 17.49 9.55 -5.54
CA PRO A 194 16.14 9.50 -5.01
C PRO A 194 16.02 10.25 -3.67
N VAL A 195 14.80 10.55 -3.29
CA VAL A 195 14.43 10.91 -1.91
C VAL A 195 14.11 9.61 -1.19
N TYR A 196 14.51 9.49 0.07
CA TYR A 196 14.15 8.36 0.93
C TYR A 196 13.15 8.83 1.98
N ILE A 197 12.10 8.03 2.21
CA ILE A 197 11.06 8.29 3.21
C ILE A 197 10.87 7.00 4.01
N THR A 198 11.02 7.08 5.33
CA THR A 198 10.53 6.05 6.24
C THR A 198 9.08 6.38 6.60
N VAL A 199 8.17 5.41 6.47
CA VAL A 199 6.76 5.48 6.88
C VAL A 199 6.41 4.15 7.55
N ALA A 200 6.95 3.96 8.75
CA ALA A 200 6.79 2.76 9.59
C ALA A 200 6.26 3.11 10.99
N ASP A 201 5.52 4.22 11.05
CA ASP A 201 4.83 4.81 12.19
C ASP A 201 3.36 4.37 12.26
N GLY A 202 3.04 3.18 11.72
CA GLY A 202 1.67 2.73 11.45
C GLY A 202 0.83 2.35 12.67
N GLY A 203 1.14 2.82 13.87
CA GLY A 203 0.46 2.39 15.10
C GLY A 203 0.74 0.92 15.44
N ASN A 204 1.95 0.44 15.14
CA ASN A 204 2.46 -0.81 15.69
C ASN A 204 2.55 -0.73 17.23
N ILE A 205 2.90 -1.86 17.83
CA ILE A 205 2.97 -2.05 19.28
C ILE A 205 4.07 -1.24 19.99
N GLU A 206 5.16 -0.93 19.29
CA GLU A 206 6.48 -0.73 19.90
C GLU A 206 6.57 0.61 20.63
N GLY A 207 5.59 1.47 20.37
CA GLY A 207 5.64 2.88 20.65
C GLY A 207 6.23 3.62 19.45
N LEU A 208 6.94 4.70 19.75
CA LEU A 208 7.53 5.59 18.76
C LEU A 208 9.04 5.71 19.03
N ALA A 209 9.85 5.79 17.97
CA ALA A 209 11.30 5.70 18.06
C ALA A 209 12.00 7.00 18.47
N ASN A 210 11.40 7.73 19.44
CA ASN A 210 11.75 9.05 19.99
C ASN A 210 13.26 9.38 20.17
N ASN A 211 14.15 8.40 20.26
CA ASN A 211 15.60 8.55 20.42
C ASN A 211 16.34 8.84 19.10
N CYS A 212 15.93 9.92 18.43
CA CYS A 212 16.57 10.37 17.19
C CYS A 212 17.99 10.96 17.44
N THR A 213 18.96 10.69 16.56
CA THR A 213 20.36 11.19 16.67
C THR A 213 20.42 12.72 16.78
N GLN A 214 21.30 13.26 17.64
CA GLN A 214 21.45 14.71 17.86
C GLN A 214 22.89 15.20 17.63
N PRO A 215 23.10 16.39 17.02
CA PRO A 215 22.09 17.21 16.33
C PRO A 215 21.51 16.47 15.11
N GLN A 216 20.45 17.01 14.52
CA GLN A 216 19.87 16.46 13.30
C GLN A 216 20.94 16.37 12.19
N PRO A 217 21.22 15.18 11.64
CA PRO A 217 22.14 15.04 10.53
C PRO A 217 21.64 15.82 9.31
N ASN A 218 22.52 16.54 8.60
CA ASN A 218 22.15 17.33 7.42
C ASN A 218 21.46 16.52 6.30
N CYS A 219 21.57 15.20 6.32
CA CYS A 219 20.86 14.29 5.43
C CYS A 219 19.37 14.12 5.77
N SER A 220 18.90 14.50 6.95
CA SER A 220 17.48 14.45 7.34
C SER A 220 16.87 15.85 7.25
N ALA A 221 15.88 16.04 6.37
CA ALA A 221 15.18 17.31 6.27
C ALA A 221 14.01 17.39 7.26
N TYR A 222 13.26 16.29 7.40
CA TYR A 222 12.17 16.15 8.38
C TYR A 222 12.28 14.82 9.11
N ARG A 223 11.85 14.79 10.37
CA ARG A 223 11.69 13.58 11.17
C ARG A 223 10.75 13.83 12.33
N GLU A 224 9.86 12.89 12.62
CA GLU A 224 8.92 13.00 13.75
C GLU A 224 8.55 11.62 14.32
N ALA A 225 8.57 11.55 15.65
CA ALA A 225 8.05 10.46 16.44
C ALA A 225 6.56 10.71 16.73
N SER A 226 5.68 10.28 15.83
CA SER A 226 4.21 10.31 15.99
C SER A 226 3.58 9.25 15.10
N PHE A 227 2.49 8.62 15.55
CA PHE A 227 1.82 7.60 14.74
C PHE A 227 0.99 8.24 13.63
N GLY A 228 1.03 7.68 12.43
CA GLY A 228 0.37 8.24 11.26
C GLY A 228 0.24 7.29 10.08
N HIS A 229 0.13 7.89 8.90
CA HIS A 229 0.16 7.24 7.60
C HIS A 229 0.51 8.27 6.52
N ALA A 230 1.03 7.83 5.38
CA ALA A 230 1.32 8.71 4.26
C ALA A 230 0.41 8.46 3.04
N ILE A 231 0.28 9.48 2.20
CA ILE A 231 -0.44 9.46 0.93
C ILE A 231 0.51 9.98 -0.15
N LEU A 232 0.63 9.23 -1.25
CA LEU A 232 1.38 9.62 -2.45
C LEU A 232 0.41 9.81 -3.62
N GLU A 233 0.15 11.06 -3.97
CA GLU A 233 -0.67 11.46 -5.10
C GLU A 233 0.20 11.78 -6.33
N ILE A 234 0.28 10.87 -7.28
CA ILE A 234 0.80 11.15 -8.63
C ILE A 234 -0.27 11.93 -9.40
N LYS A 235 0.08 13.12 -9.92
CA LYS A 235 -0.86 13.98 -10.64
C LYS A 235 -0.68 13.95 -12.16
N ASN A 236 0.56 13.78 -12.63
CA ASN A 236 0.95 13.65 -14.04
C ASN A 236 2.46 13.30 -14.14
N ARG A 237 3.03 13.26 -15.35
CA ARG A 237 4.43 12.86 -15.58
C ARG A 237 5.47 13.72 -14.86
N THR A 238 5.13 14.96 -14.51
CA THR A 238 6.05 15.93 -13.91
C THR A 238 5.90 16.09 -12.40
N HIS A 239 4.71 15.81 -11.84
CA HIS A 239 4.35 16.19 -10.47
C HIS A 239 3.71 15.05 -9.66
N GLY A 240 4.26 14.83 -8.47
CA GLY A 240 3.64 14.06 -7.39
C GLY A 240 3.59 14.87 -6.09
N TYR A 241 2.74 14.46 -5.16
CA TYR A 241 2.60 15.07 -3.83
C TYR A 241 2.64 13.96 -2.78
N HIS A 242 3.49 14.11 -1.78
CA HIS A 242 3.51 13.28 -0.58
C HIS A 242 2.93 14.10 0.56
N THR A 243 1.95 13.56 1.28
CA THR A 243 1.46 14.12 2.55
C THR A 243 1.49 13.03 3.61
N TRP A 244 1.96 13.37 4.80
CA TRP A 244 1.86 12.50 5.97
C TRP A 244 0.91 13.11 7.00
N HIS A 245 0.17 12.23 7.66
CA HIS A 245 -0.96 12.57 8.52
C HIS A 245 -0.84 11.84 9.85
N ARG A 246 -0.78 12.57 10.98
CA ARG A 246 -0.86 11.97 12.31
C ARG A 246 -2.24 11.34 12.52
N ASN A 247 -2.29 10.28 13.31
CA ASN A 247 -3.56 9.61 13.64
C ASN A 247 -4.39 10.40 14.67
N ASP A 248 -3.71 11.11 15.58
CA ASP A 248 -4.31 12.01 16.60
C ASP A 248 -4.81 13.34 15.99
N ASP A 249 -4.27 13.72 14.84
CA ASP A 249 -4.78 14.84 14.06
C ASP A 249 -6.12 14.49 13.40
N GLY A 250 -6.99 15.50 13.26
CA GLY A 250 -8.25 15.36 12.51
C GLY A 250 -7.99 15.10 11.03
N ASP A 251 -8.85 14.32 10.37
CA ASP A 251 -8.66 13.62 9.07
C ASP A 251 -8.25 14.45 7.83
N LYS A 252 -8.08 15.77 7.98
CA LYS A 252 -7.65 16.72 6.93
C LYS A 252 -6.41 17.53 7.29
N ALA A 253 -5.93 17.45 8.54
CA ALA A 253 -4.68 18.05 8.92
C ALA A 253 -3.51 17.23 8.35
N ILE A 254 -2.41 17.92 8.07
CA ILE A 254 -1.22 17.40 7.40
C ILE A 254 -0.05 17.69 8.35
N GLY A 255 0.69 16.67 8.73
CA GLY A 255 1.86 16.81 9.59
C GLY A 255 3.10 17.27 8.85
N ASP A 256 3.31 16.72 7.64
CA ASP A 256 4.31 17.16 6.67
C ASP A 256 3.78 17.01 5.23
N SER A 257 4.29 17.82 4.30
CA SER A 257 4.01 17.67 2.87
C SER A 257 5.19 18.04 1.98
N VAL A 258 5.48 17.17 1.01
CA VAL A 258 6.55 17.37 0.02
C VAL A 258 5.99 17.24 -1.40
N ARG A 259 6.34 18.21 -2.26
CA ARG A 259 6.05 18.13 -3.69
C ARG A 259 7.21 17.46 -4.43
N PHE A 260 6.95 16.33 -5.06
CA PHE A 260 7.91 15.66 -5.91
C PHE A 260 7.83 16.15 -7.35
N TYR A 261 9.00 16.45 -7.91
CA TYR A 261 9.19 16.70 -9.32
C TYR A 261 9.90 15.51 -9.97
N ASN A 262 9.39 15.02 -11.10
CA ASN A 262 9.98 13.90 -11.81
C ASN A 262 11.28 14.33 -12.52
N ARG A 263 12.40 13.67 -12.18
CA ARG A 263 13.73 14.07 -12.67
C ARG A 263 13.90 13.87 -14.17
N TYR A 264 13.35 12.80 -14.75
CA TYR A 264 13.43 12.53 -16.19
C TYR A 264 12.74 13.65 -16.99
N TRP A 265 11.50 13.98 -16.64
CA TRP A 265 10.74 15.00 -17.37
C TRP A 265 11.20 16.44 -17.08
N GLN A 266 11.75 16.74 -15.90
CA GLN A 266 12.42 18.02 -15.63
C GLN A 266 13.65 18.24 -16.50
N ILE A 267 14.54 17.25 -16.60
CA ILE A 267 15.81 17.36 -17.34
C ILE A 267 15.52 17.53 -18.85
N LEU A 268 14.53 16.81 -19.39
CA LEU A 268 14.10 16.98 -20.78
C LEU A 268 13.55 18.39 -21.06
N GLN A 269 12.73 18.96 -20.17
CA GLN A 269 12.25 20.34 -20.35
C GLN A 269 13.41 21.34 -20.33
N TYR A 270 14.39 21.18 -19.44
CA TYR A 270 15.55 22.08 -19.38
C TYR A 270 16.34 22.10 -20.70
N HIS A 271 16.56 20.93 -21.32
CA HIS A 271 17.27 20.85 -22.60
C HIS A 271 16.44 21.31 -23.82
N LEU A 272 15.10 21.22 -23.77
CA LEU A 272 14.22 21.65 -24.87
C LEU A 272 14.01 23.17 -24.95
N PHE A 273 14.39 23.93 -23.91
CA PHE A 273 14.28 25.40 -23.86
C PHE A 273 15.65 26.11 -23.74
N GLN A 274 16.74 25.44 -24.12
CA GLN A 274 18.13 25.93 -24.09
C GLN A 274 18.90 25.59 -25.39
N GLY A 275 18.19 25.36 -26.50
CA GLY A 275 18.75 25.04 -27.83
C GLY A 275 17.98 25.73 -28.95
#